data_AF-A0A957KQ22-F1
#
_entry.id   AF-A0A957KQ22-F1
#
_cell.length_a   1.000
_cell.length_b   1.000
_cell.length_c   1.000
_cell.angle_alpha   90.00
_cell.angle_beta   90.00
_cell.angle_gamma   90.00
#
_symmetry.space_group_name_H-M   'P 1'
#
loop_
_entity.id
_entity.type
_entity.pdbx_description
1 polymer ?
#
loop_
_entity_poly.entity_id
_entity_poly.type
_entity_poly.pdbx_seq_one_letter_code
_entity_poly.pdbx_strand_id
1 'polypeptide(L)'
;MGANGRDAAAAGGHETVFVDQFTNGILDPNKPMLGPVRDGGHIIANTAPGCWGPMITPEIRGGHEVTMPVAVAGAEVGDAIVIRIKDITVTSLA
;
A
#
# COMPACT_ATOMS: atom_id res chain seq x y z
N MET A 1 17.47 31.50 -13.29
CA MET A 1 17.79 30.67 -12.10
C MET A 1 16.56 30.72 -11.20
N GLY A 2 15.70 29.72 -11.10
CA GLY A 2 15.55 28.45 -11.80
C GLY A 2 14.07 28.24 -12.13
N ALA A 3 13.78 27.46 -13.18
CA ALA A 3 12.44 27.09 -13.56
C ALA A 3 11.75 26.37 -12.40
N ASN A 4 10.61 26.89 -11.95
CA ASN A 4 9.77 26.21 -10.98
C ASN A 4 9.05 25.09 -11.75
N GLY A 5 9.69 23.91 -11.79
CA GLY A 5 9.33 22.75 -12.58
C GLY A 5 7.98 22.16 -12.19
N ARG A 6 6.91 22.81 -12.63
CA ARG A 6 5.54 22.26 -12.64
C ARG A 6 5.31 21.28 -13.80
N ASP A 7 6.39 20.70 -14.31
CA ASP A 7 6.37 19.63 -15.30
C ASP A 7 6.87 18.32 -14.68
N ALA A 8 6.40 18.00 -13.46
CA ALA A 8 6.23 16.59 -13.09
C ALA A 8 5.02 16.08 -13.89
N ALA A 9 5.23 15.91 -15.19
CA ALA A 9 4.28 15.37 -16.13
C ALA A 9 3.70 14.08 -15.55
N ALA A 10 2.37 13.98 -15.56
CA ALA A 10 1.56 12.82 -15.20
C ALA A 10 2.34 11.50 -15.18
N ALA A 11 2.98 11.17 -14.06
CA ALA A 11 3.57 9.87 -13.87
C ALA A 11 2.39 8.88 -13.85
N GLY A 12 2.29 8.06 -14.89
CA GLY A 12 1.19 7.12 -15.07
C GLY A 12 0.99 6.29 -13.81
N GLY A 13 -0.23 6.35 -13.26
CA GLY A 13 -0.60 5.67 -12.03
C GLY A 13 -2.11 5.61 -11.90
N HIS A 14 -2.61 4.62 -11.18
CA HIS A 14 -4.03 4.43 -10.97
C HIS A 14 -4.58 5.46 -9.98
N GLU A 15 -5.82 5.90 -10.22
CA GLU A 15 -6.59 6.72 -9.27
C GLU A 15 -6.74 5.99 -7.93
N THR A 16 -7.11 4.72 -8.00
CA THR A 16 -7.38 3.87 -6.85
C THR A 16 -6.66 2.54 -7.03
N VAL A 17 -5.95 2.11 -6.00
CA VAL A 17 -5.37 0.76 -5.91
C VAL A 17 -6.09 0.00 -4.80
N PHE A 18 -6.65 -1.15 -5.15
CA PHE A 18 -7.24 -2.08 -4.19
C PHE A 18 -6.18 -3.10 -3.76
N VAL A 19 -6.09 -3.36 -2.46
CA VAL A 19 -5.15 -4.32 -1.89
C VAL A 19 -5.92 -5.39 -1.13
N ASP A 20 -5.97 -6.57 -1.74
CA ASP A 20 -6.66 -7.77 -1.25
C ASP A 20 -5.70 -8.95 -1.00
N GLN A 21 -4.41 -8.73 -1.24
CA GLN A 21 -3.34 -9.71 -1.06
C GLN A 21 -2.44 -9.32 0.11
N PHE A 22 -1.83 -10.34 0.71
CA PHE A 22 -0.92 -10.21 1.84
C PHE A 22 0.49 -10.63 1.44
N THR A 23 1.47 -10.23 2.25
CA THR A 23 2.83 -10.75 2.13
C THR A 23 2.93 -12.19 2.64
N ASN A 24 4.16 -12.72 2.75
CA ASN A 24 4.45 -13.99 3.42
C ASN A 24 5.19 -13.76 4.76
N GLY A 25 4.77 -12.73 5.50
CA GLY A 25 5.31 -12.29 6.78
C GLY A 25 6.62 -11.50 6.70
N ILE A 26 7.09 -11.18 5.49
CA ILE A 26 8.38 -10.50 5.25
C ILE A 26 8.21 -9.45 4.16
N LEU A 27 8.63 -8.22 4.47
CA LEU A 27 8.77 -7.15 3.49
C LEU A 27 10.13 -7.25 2.80
N ASP A 28 10.12 -7.39 1.47
CA ASP A 28 11.33 -7.52 0.65
C ASP A 28 11.23 -6.53 -0.52
N PRO A 29 12.15 -5.56 -0.64
CA PRO A 29 12.10 -4.55 -1.69
C PRO A 29 12.27 -5.11 -3.10
N ASN A 30 12.74 -6.36 -3.25
CA ASN A 30 12.90 -7.02 -4.55
C ASN A 30 11.65 -7.80 -4.97
N LYS A 31 10.64 -7.91 -4.11
CA LYS A 31 9.36 -8.55 -4.45
C LYS A 31 8.44 -7.56 -5.17
N PRO A 32 7.50 -8.08 -5.99
CA PRO A 32 6.53 -7.23 -6.66
C PRO A 32 5.72 -6.36 -5.68
N MET A 33 5.34 -5.17 -6.13
CA MET A 33 4.38 -4.29 -5.48
C MET A 33 3.14 -4.15 -6.37
N LEU A 34 1.99 -3.82 -5.78
CA LEU A 34 0.78 -3.46 -6.53
C LEU A 34 0.86 -2.01 -7.04
N GLY A 35 0.01 -1.64 -8.00
CA GLY A 35 -0.06 -0.28 -8.54
C GLY A 35 0.82 -0.06 -9.77
N PRO A 36 1.32 1.17 -10.01
CA PRO A 36 1.48 2.25 -9.04
C PRO A 36 0.23 3.11 -8.83
N VAL A 37 0.08 3.70 -7.64
CA VAL A 37 -0.91 4.76 -7.35
C VAL A 37 -0.33 6.12 -7.74
N ARG A 38 -1.15 6.99 -8.36
CA ARG A 38 -0.73 8.36 -8.68
C ARG A 38 -0.69 9.24 -7.43
N ASP A 39 0.06 10.34 -7.48
CA ASP A 39 -0.02 11.37 -6.44
C ASP A 39 -1.46 11.89 -6.28
N GLY A 40 -1.89 12.04 -5.03
CA GLY A 40 -3.26 12.38 -4.66
C GLY A 40 -4.31 11.27 -4.87
N GLY A 41 -3.91 10.09 -5.33
CA GLY A 41 -4.79 8.91 -5.47
C GLY A 41 -5.14 8.27 -4.12
N HIS A 42 -5.82 7.11 -4.19
CA HIS A 42 -6.35 6.41 -3.02
C HIS A 42 -5.91 4.95 -3.00
N ILE A 43 -5.69 4.45 -1.79
CA ILE A 43 -5.44 3.03 -1.53
C ILE A 43 -6.59 2.53 -0.65
N ILE A 44 -7.20 1.42 -1.05
CA ILE A 44 -8.22 0.73 -0.26
C ILE A 44 -7.65 -0.65 0.05
N ALA A 45 -7.38 -0.91 1.33
CA ALA A 45 -6.69 -2.12 1.77
C ALA A 45 -7.54 -2.92 2.76
N ASN A 46 -7.72 -4.20 2.47
CA ASN A 46 -8.31 -5.16 3.41
C ASN A 46 -7.18 -5.75 4.26
N THR A 47 -7.15 -5.42 5.54
CA THR A 47 -6.09 -5.85 6.46
C THR A 47 -6.37 -7.22 7.08
N ALA A 48 -5.30 -7.96 7.38
CA ALA A 48 -5.40 -9.24 8.08
C ALA A 48 -6.01 -9.09 9.49
N PRO A 49 -6.64 -10.14 10.05
CA PRO A 49 -7.19 -10.13 11.40
C PRO A 49 -6.09 -10.20 12.48
N GLY A 50 -5.35 -9.10 12.65
CA GLY A 50 -4.41 -8.83 13.75
C GLY A 50 -3.44 -9.95 14.13
N CYS A 51 -2.96 -9.93 15.39
CA CYS A 51 -2.00 -10.90 15.93
C CYS A 51 -2.47 -12.36 15.92
N TRP A 52 -3.77 -12.58 15.72
CA TRP A 52 -4.40 -13.90 15.67
C TRP A 52 -4.53 -14.44 14.24
N GLY A 53 -4.03 -13.70 13.24
CA GLY A 53 -4.08 -14.08 11.82
C GLY A 53 -3.79 -15.56 11.56
N PRO A 54 -2.64 -16.10 11.97
CA PRO A 54 -2.31 -17.52 11.74
C PRO A 54 -3.20 -18.52 12.49
N MET A 55 -3.82 -18.10 13.61
CA MET A 55 -4.73 -18.95 14.37
C MET A 55 -6.13 -19.02 13.77
N ILE A 56 -6.57 -17.95 13.09
CA ILE A 56 -7.90 -17.86 12.46
C ILE A 56 -7.84 -18.28 10.98
N THR A 57 -6.78 -17.86 10.28
CA THR A 57 -6.57 -18.08 8.84
C THR A 57 -5.21 -18.76 8.64
N PRO A 58 -5.16 -20.09 8.49
CA PRO A 58 -3.90 -20.85 8.44
C PRO A 58 -2.93 -20.46 7.32
N GLU A 59 -3.44 -19.82 6.26
CA GLU A 59 -2.63 -19.32 5.14
C GLU A 59 -1.78 -18.10 5.53
N ILE A 60 -2.16 -17.39 6.60
CA ILE A 60 -1.40 -16.26 7.15
C ILE A 60 -0.24 -16.81 7.99
N ARG A 61 0.98 -16.37 7.69
CA ARG A 61 2.19 -16.97 8.28
C ARG A 61 2.64 -16.31 9.58
N GLY A 62 2.23 -15.07 9.83
CA GLY A 62 2.61 -14.33 11.04
C GLY A 62 1.48 -13.48 11.61
N GLY A 63 1.53 -13.22 12.92
CA GLY A 63 0.61 -12.29 13.59
C GLY A 63 0.82 -10.81 13.21
N HIS A 64 1.91 -10.51 12.48
CA HIS A 64 2.21 -9.18 11.95
C HIS A 64 2.22 -9.19 10.41
N GLU A 65 1.39 -10.05 9.81
CA GLU A 65 1.22 -10.10 8.36
C GLU A 65 0.69 -8.75 7.85
N VAL A 66 1.34 -8.21 6.82
CA VAL A 66 0.96 -6.93 6.22
C VAL A 66 0.37 -7.16 4.83
N THR A 67 -0.44 -6.21 4.39
CA THR A 67 -0.94 -6.17 3.02
C THR A 67 0.21 -6.01 2.04
N MET A 68 0.02 -6.48 0.80
CA MET A 68 1.01 -6.33 -0.25
C MET A 68 1.37 -4.84 -0.46
N PRO A 69 2.66 -4.48 -0.59
CA PRO A 69 3.05 -3.08 -0.75
C PRO A 69 2.50 -2.47 -2.05
N VAL A 70 2.24 -1.16 -2.03
CA VAL A 70 1.77 -0.41 -3.20
C VAL A 70 2.86 0.55 -3.64
N ALA A 71 3.23 0.50 -4.93
CA ALA A 71 4.15 1.45 -5.53
C ALA A 71 3.48 2.81 -5.72
N VAL A 72 4.24 3.90 -5.57
CA VAL A 72 3.77 5.27 -5.82
C VAL A 72 4.44 5.77 -7.10
N ALA A 73 3.64 6.28 -8.04
CA ALA A 73 4.12 6.70 -9.35
C ALA A 73 5.12 7.85 -9.21
N GLY A 74 6.32 7.67 -9.75
CA GLY A 74 7.39 8.68 -9.71
C GLY A 74 8.12 8.83 -8.38
N ALA A 75 7.85 7.98 -7.39
CA ALA A 75 8.59 8.01 -6.12
C ALA A 75 9.97 7.35 -6.27
N GLU A 76 11.01 8.01 -5.75
CA GLU A 76 12.40 7.54 -5.77
C GLU A 76 12.95 7.30 -4.35
N VAL A 77 14.10 6.63 -4.26
CA VAL A 77 14.77 6.38 -2.98
C VAL A 77 15.23 7.70 -2.38
N GLY A 78 14.78 7.99 -1.16
CA GLY A 78 15.06 9.24 -0.45
C GLY A 78 13.87 10.19 -0.39
N ASP A 79 12.83 9.95 -1.19
CA ASP A 79 11.58 10.69 -1.11
C ASP A 79 10.78 10.31 0.14
N ALA A 80 9.91 11.23 0.56
CA ALA A 80 8.94 11.00 1.61
C ALA A 80 7.55 10.76 1.01
N ILE A 81 6.86 9.72 1.49
CA ILE A 81 5.47 9.46 1.14
C ILE A 81 4.56 9.99 2.26
N VAL A 82 3.63 10.87 1.91
CA VAL A 82 2.63 11.40 2.84
C VAL A 82 1.34 10.61 2.69
N ILE A 83 0.90 9.97 3.77
CA ILE A 83 -0.34 9.20 3.81
C ILE A 83 -1.34 9.91 4.71
N ARG A 84 -2.55 10.13 4.20
CA ARG A 84 -3.69 10.57 5.00
C ARG A 84 -4.70 9.43 5.10
N ILE A 85 -4.93 8.94 6.32
CA ILE A 85 -6.01 8.00 6.60
C ILE A 85 -7.34 8.74 6.43
N LYS A 86 -8.16 8.31 5.47
CA LYS A 86 -9.47 8.91 5.19
C LYS A 86 -10.58 8.27 6.02
N ASP A 87 -10.56 6.95 6.13
CA ASP A 87 -11.52 6.15 6.87
C ASP A 87 -10.88 4.83 7.32
N ILE A 88 -11.43 4.24 8.39
CA ILE A 88 -11.14 2.86 8.81
C ILE A 88 -12.48 2.22 9.16
N THR A 89 -12.89 1.23 8.38
CA THR A 89 -14.11 0.46 8.63
C THR A 89 -13.75 -0.93 9.14
N VAL A 90 -14.29 -1.30 10.31
CA VAL A 90 -14.18 -2.67 10.83
C VAL A 90 -15.15 -3.57 10.08
N THR A 91 -14.62 -4.61 9.42
CA THR A 91 -15.42 -5.53 8.59
C THR A 91 -15.92 -6.75 9.36
N SER A 92 -15.23 -7.15 10.43
CA SER A 92 -15.66 -8.22 11.33
C SER A 92 -16.67 -7.69 12.36
N LEU A 93 -17.92 -7.46 11.91
CA LEU A 93 -19.04 -7.17 12.79
C LEU A 93 -19.82 -8.47 13.01
N ALA A 94 -19.54 -9.10 14.14
CA ALA A 94 -20.11 -10.37 14.65
C ALA A 94 -19.57 -11.66 13.99
#